data_AF-A0A7C5N4B5-F1
#
_entry.id   AF-A0A7C5N4B5-F1
#
_cell.length_a   1.000
_cell.length_b   1.000
_cell.length_c   1.000
_cell.angle_alpha   90.00
_cell.angle_beta   90.00
_cell.angle_gamma   90.00
#
_symmetry.space_group_name_H-M   'P 1'
#
loop_
_entity.id
_entity.type
_entity.pdbx_description
1 polymer ?
#
loop_
_entity_poly.entity_id
_entity_poly.type
_entity_poly.pdbx_seq_one_letter_code
_entity_poly.pdbx_strand_id
1 'polypeptide(L)'
;MTGKLLPACLAAAALAQTGCRAKEDEERANGAHVAATSEADATTDVTDEALGFVLHHPGPGWKLLHREDASALSGGAVAGGLSPHDVVGLVHAARLDGALTAHVERVASLMPLTERKLTVGAKESEDGRQSLSFDVAGNLSGVPLRFIGKAIARGELVYDVVAWAPAGGGHVAAESKAFLEAFELRGKPRTTTIPASAPIGGDRVGEDFTLRGGVYRDFRLELRMDPPEGFTASAGSHATAAHPDARLLLRHDESGLVGLLVAKGVPDGGAQPLHEQLIAAAQKAVALEPGPTREGKLGGADAFMTEGRATVEGQATRYRLASVVHGEQGIALWTWSSPTSMRVDPKLLAGLDGTLLLDIALPAVEATTSAYSDHRLGFTLTTPSGWAREDLTPPTLRDTGTLVRWDDDGRWIAVLAAALPGASARYPWMLAFLEQLLGDQLGRVARATGHRGADQLGGQHATRVSWHAALQNVDALLTERDGIAYAVLTVDHDETSYDLVKRSFAFLP
;
A
#
# COMPACT_ATOMS: atom_id res chain seq x y z
N MET A 1 68.34 24.97 -31.25
CA MET A 1 67.24 24.03 -31.54
C MET A 1 66.88 23.32 -30.24
N THR A 2 65.89 23.83 -29.51
CA THR A 2 65.40 23.21 -28.27
C THR A 2 63.92 23.57 -28.12
N GLY A 3 63.04 22.58 -28.30
CA GLY A 3 61.60 22.70 -28.10
C GLY A 3 61.22 22.66 -26.62
N LYS A 4 60.17 23.40 -26.26
CA LYS A 4 59.48 23.28 -24.97
C LYS A 4 58.04 22.86 -25.21
N LEU A 5 57.77 21.61 -24.82
CA LEU A 5 56.46 21.04 -24.51
C LEU A 5 56.06 21.47 -23.09
N LEU A 6 54.79 21.90 -22.91
CA LEU A 6 53.89 21.75 -21.74
C LEU A 6 52.97 22.97 -21.59
N PRO A 7 51.68 22.81 -21.98
CA PRO A 7 50.60 23.13 -21.04
C PRO A 7 49.42 22.15 -21.14
N ALA A 8 49.66 20.84 -21.00
CA ALA A 8 48.59 19.82 -21.00
C ALA A 8 48.27 19.27 -19.59
N CYS A 9 49.21 19.33 -18.64
CA CYS A 9 49.01 18.72 -17.31
C CYS A 9 48.18 19.58 -16.32
N LEU A 10 48.08 20.91 -16.53
CA LEU A 10 47.35 21.79 -15.61
C LEU A 10 45.83 21.84 -15.89
N ALA A 11 45.40 21.58 -17.12
CA ALA A 11 43.97 21.49 -17.46
C ALA A 11 43.34 20.16 -16.99
N ALA A 12 44.12 19.06 -16.97
CA ALA A 12 43.66 17.76 -16.49
C ALA A 12 43.47 17.73 -14.95
N ALA A 13 44.29 18.46 -14.20
CA ALA A 13 44.17 18.54 -12.74
C ALA A 13 42.97 19.37 -12.27
N ALA A 14 42.59 20.43 -13.02
CA ALA A 14 41.41 21.24 -12.72
C ALA A 14 40.10 20.52 -13.03
N LEU A 15 40.05 19.73 -14.11
CA LEU A 15 38.89 18.88 -14.46
C LEU A 15 38.75 17.68 -13.51
N ALA A 16 39.86 17.14 -12.99
CA ALA A 16 39.82 16.08 -11.97
C ALA A 16 39.34 16.58 -10.61
N GLN A 17 39.67 17.83 -10.23
CA GLN A 17 39.21 18.43 -8.96
C GLN A 17 37.75 18.86 -8.98
N THR A 18 37.21 19.34 -10.12
CA THR A 18 35.77 19.62 -10.26
C THR A 18 34.96 18.33 -10.31
N GLY A 19 35.47 17.27 -10.95
CA GLY A 19 34.85 15.95 -10.94
C GLY A 19 34.79 15.31 -9.54
N CYS A 20 35.86 15.43 -8.75
CA CYS A 20 35.85 14.90 -7.37
C CYS A 20 34.90 15.68 -6.45
N ARG A 21 34.84 17.01 -6.54
CA ARG A 21 33.91 17.81 -5.71
C ARG A 21 32.45 17.62 -6.09
N ALA A 22 32.15 17.55 -7.39
CA ALA A 22 30.79 17.24 -7.85
C ALA A 22 30.34 15.86 -7.35
N LYS A 23 31.25 14.88 -7.37
CA LYS A 23 30.99 13.54 -6.85
C LYS A 23 30.81 13.51 -5.32
N GLU A 24 31.64 14.23 -4.57
CA GLU A 24 31.52 14.34 -3.11
C GLU A 24 30.23 15.07 -2.67
N ASP A 25 29.84 16.13 -3.39
CA ASP A 25 28.60 16.88 -3.12
C ASP A 25 27.35 16.07 -3.51
N GLU A 26 27.43 15.28 -4.59
CA GLU A 26 26.40 14.33 -5.02
C GLU A 26 26.26 13.16 -4.03
N GLU A 27 27.37 12.54 -3.61
CA GLU A 27 27.40 11.49 -2.59
C GLU A 27 26.84 12.01 -1.24
N ARG A 28 27.12 13.27 -0.88
CA ARG A 28 26.62 13.90 0.34
C ARG A 28 25.14 14.23 0.28
N ALA A 29 24.65 14.75 -0.85
CA ALA A 29 23.23 15.00 -1.06
C ALA A 29 22.43 13.69 -1.04
N ASN A 30 22.97 12.64 -1.67
CA ASN A 30 22.33 11.33 -1.74
C ASN A 30 22.33 10.60 -0.38
N GLY A 31 23.36 10.81 0.46
CA GLY A 31 23.45 10.22 1.80
C GLY A 31 22.49 10.80 2.85
N ALA A 32 22.01 12.04 2.68
CA ALA A 32 21.18 12.73 3.69
C ALA A 32 19.69 12.32 3.66
N HIS A 33 19.22 11.68 2.58
CA HIS A 33 17.80 11.35 2.35
C HIS A 33 17.49 9.84 2.45
N VAL A 34 18.43 9.04 2.96
CA VAL A 34 18.25 7.60 3.13
C VAL A 34 17.42 7.34 4.39
N ALA A 35 16.23 6.74 4.26
CA ALA A 35 15.65 6.00 5.37
C ALA A 35 16.70 4.99 5.83
N ALA A 36 17.07 5.03 7.11
CA ALA A 36 18.25 4.38 7.72
C ALA A 36 18.40 2.85 7.52
N THR A 37 17.57 2.22 6.69
CA THR A 37 17.45 0.78 6.48
C THR A 37 17.80 0.29 5.06
N SER A 38 17.96 1.17 4.07
CA SER A 38 18.35 0.72 2.71
C SER A 38 19.87 0.62 2.61
N GLU A 39 20.40 -0.61 2.53
CA GLU A 39 21.84 -0.92 2.41
C GLU A 39 22.37 -0.78 0.97
N ALA A 40 21.51 -0.49 -0.01
CA ALA A 40 21.89 -0.40 -1.42
C ALA A 40 22.52 0.96 -1.77
N ASP A 41 23.60 0.93 -2.55
CA ASP A 41 24.20 2.13 -3.14
C ASP A 41 23.25 2.71 -4.19
N ALA A 42 22.44 3.67 -3.76
CA ALA A 42 21.42 4.34 -4.58
C ALA A 42 21.99 5.20 -5.71
N THR A 43 23.33 5.27 -5.86
CA THR A 43 24.02 5.98 -6.94
C THR A 43 24.36 5.08 -8.13
N THR A 44 24.15 3.77 -8.02
CA THR A 44 24.44 2.80 -9.09
C THR A 44 23.21 2.44 -9.89
N ASP A 45 23.38 2.21 -11.20
CA ASP A 45 22.31 1.78 -12.10
C ASP A 45 21.60 0.52 -11.57
N VAL A 46 20.27 0.50 -11.61
CA VAL A 46 19.48 -0.68 -11.24
C VAL A 46 19.34 -1.58 -12.46
N THR A 47 20.05 -2.71 -12.45
CA THR A 47 20.00 -3.70 -13.54
C THR A 47 19.18 -4.93 -13.15
N ASP A 48 18.27 -5.35 -14.02
CA ASP A 48 17.54 -6.61 -13.90
C ASP A 48 17.79 -7.46 -15.14
N GLU A 49 18.73 -8.40 -15.07
CA GLU A 49 19.06 -9.28 -16.20
C GLU A 49 17.92 -10.25 -16.56
N ALA A 50 17.05 -10.58 -15.60
CA ALA A 50 15.96 -11.51 -15.83
C ALA A 50 14.88 -10.85 -16.71
N LEU A 51 14.51 -9.62 -16.36
CA LEU A 51 13.58 -8.79 -17.13
C LEU A 51 14.28 -8.06 -18.30
N GLY A 52 15.60 -8.03 -18.34
CA GLY A 52 16.36 -7.47 -19.44
C GLY A 52 16.19 -5.95 -19.55
N PHE A 53 16.35 -5.24 -18.43
CA PHE A 53 16.38 -3.77 -18.41
C PHE A 53 17.49 -3.24 -17.50
N VAL A 54 17.82 -1.98 -17.71
CA VAL A 54 18.65 -1.15 -16.83
C VAL A 54 17.91 0.17 -16.60
N LEU A 55 17.83 0.60 -15.35
CA LEU A 55 17.41 1.94 -14.98
C LEU A 55 18.66 2.71 -14.58
N HIS A 56 19.09 3.61 -15.47
CA HIS A 56 20.22 4.50 -15.24
C HIS A 56 19.92 5.53 -14.15
N HIS A 57 20.97 6.14 -13.61
CA HIS A 57 20.80 7.30 -12.74
C HIS A 57 20.20 8.49 -13.52
N PRO A 58 18.98 8.98 -13.18
CA PRO A 58 18.30 10.00 -13.98
C PRO A 58 18.97 11.38 -13.98
N GLY A 59 19.76 11.67 -12.95
CA GLY A 59 20.48 12.94 -12.80
C GLY A 59 20.81 13.22 -11.33
N PRO A 60 21.56 14.30 -11.04
CA PRO A 60 22.02 14.60 -9.69
C PRO A 60 20.89 14.66 -8.66
N GLY A 61 21.12 14.09 -7.48
CA GLY A 61 20.17 14.08 -6.37
C GLY A 61 19.05 13.03 -6.46
N TRP A 62 18.96 12.29 -7.56
CA TRP A 62 18.07 11.14 -7.63
C TRP A 62 18.59 10.01 -6.75
N LYS A 63 17.67 9.37 -6.03
CA LYS A 63 17.94 8.14 -5.29
C LYS A 63 17.28 6.98 -6.03
N LEU A 64 18.06 6.08 -6.63
CA LEU A 64 17.50 4.88 -7.26
C LEU A 64 17.00 3.87 -6.22
N LEU A 65 15.93 3.17 -6.57
CA LEU A 65 15.27 2.16 -5.74
C LEU A 65 15.35 0.80 -6.44
N HIS A 66 15.90 -0.19 -5.75
CA HIS A 66 15.83 -1.58 -6.19
C HIS A 66 14.43 -2.13 -5.98
N ARG A 67 14.20 -3.36 -6.46
CA ARG A 67 12.89 -4.02 -6.41
C ARG A 67 12.23 -3.96 -5.04
N GLU A 68 12.93 -4.31 -3.95
CA GLU A 68 12.36 -4.31 -2.60
C GLU A 68 11.78 -2.93 -2.23
N ASP A 69 12.60 -1.88 -2.32
CA ASP A 69 12.20 -0.50 -2.02
C ASP A 69 11.15 0.07 -3.00
N ALA A 70 11.25 -0.26 -4.29
CA ALA A 70 10.28 0.20 -5.29
C ALA A 70 8.93 -0.49 -5.10
N SER A 71 8.95 -1.79 -4.82
CA SER A 71 7.77 -2.63 -4.61
C SER A 71 6.97 -2.24 -3.38
N ALA A 72 7.67 -1.67 -2.39
CA ALA A 72 7.12 -1.03 -1.22
C ALA A 72 6.27 0.22 -1.57
N LEU A 73 6.76 1.06 -2.50
CA LEU A 73 6.03 2.25 -2.95
C LEU A 73 4.80 1.90 -3.80
N SER A 74 4.92 0.90 -4.67
CA SER A 74 3.81 0.44 -5.50
C SER A 74 3.92 -1.06 -5.72
N GLY A 75 2.87 -1.78 -5.32
CA GLY A 75 2.81 -3.24 -5.42
C GLY A 75 3.09 -3.71 -6.84
N GLY A 76 4.23 -4.39 -7.03
CA GLY A 76 4.68 -4.92 -8.32
C GLY A 76 5.66 -4.03 -9.09
N ALA A 77 6.12 -2.91 -8.53
CA ALA A 77 7.25 -2.19 -9.10
C ALA A 77 8.53 -3.03 -8.99
N VAL A 78 9.34 -3.04 -10.04
CA VAL A 78 10.57 -3.82 -10.16
C VAL A 78 11.83 -2.96 -10.00
N ALA A 79 11.70 -1.65 -10.16
CA ALA A 79 12.71 -0.63 -9.89
C ALA A 79 12.02 0.75 -9.74
N GLY A 80 12.75 1.75 -9.24
CA GLY A 80 12.22 3.09 -9.08
C GLY A 80 13.27 4.15 -8.79
N GLY A 81 12.82 5.35 -8.44
CA GLY A 81 13.67 6.44 -8.01
C GLY A 81 12.88 7.55 -7.31
N LEU A 82 13.57 8.30 -6.45
CA LEU A 82 13.05 9.51 -5.79
C LEU A 82 13.92 10.71 -6.14
N SER A 83 13.32 11.79 -6.62
CA SER A 83 14.03 13.04 -6.91
C SER A 83 14.15 13.93 -5.67
N PRO A 84 15.04 14.94 -5.67
CA PRO A 84 15.14 15.91 -4.58
C PRO A 84 13.96 16.89 -4.52
N HIS A 85 13.04 16.86 -5.49
CA HIS A 85 11.83 17.69 -5.55
C HIS A 85 10.55 16.85 -5.44
N ASP A 86 10.62 15.74 -4.73
CA ASP A 86 9.50 14.84 -4.43
C ASP A 86 8.83 14.23 -5.67
N VAL A 87 9.57 14.09 -6.78
CA VAL A 87 9.13 13.28 -7.93
C VAL A 87 9.44 11.83 -7.63
N VAL A 88 8.41 10.99 -7.71
CA VAL A 88 8.55 9.54 -7.58
C VAL A 88 8.49 8.92 -8.95
N GLY A 89 9.49 8.13 -9.31
CA GLY A 89 9.56 7.34 -10.52
C GLY A 89 9.50 5.85 -10.21
N LEU A 90 8.72 5.08 -10.96
CA LEU A 90 8.62 3.63 -10.82
C LEU A 90 8.62 2.93 -12.18
N VAL A 91 9.14 1.72 -12.17
CA VAL A 91 9.12 0.78 -13.30
C VAL A 91 8.29 -0.42 -12.89
N HIS A 92 7.24 -0.71 -13.64
CA HIS A 92 6.47 -1.94 -13.53
C HIS A 92 6.73 -2.83 -14.74
N ALA A 93 6.72 -4.14 -14.54
CA ALA A 93 6.70 -5.12 -15.61
C ALA A 93 5.43 -5.97 -15.49
N ALA A 94 4.66 -6.09 -16.57
CA ALA A 94 3.43 -6.86 -16.63
C ALA A 94 3.36 -7.70 -17.91
N ARG A 95 2.47 -8.71 -17.96
CA ARG A 95 2.16 -9.40 -19.22
C ARG A 95 1.28 -8.49 -20.06
N LEU A 96 1.56 -8.42 -21.35
CA LEU A 96 0.79 -7.64 -22.28
C LEU A 96 -0.39 -8.46 -22.81
N ASP A 97 -1.54 -8.26 -22.18
CA ASP A 97 -2.80 -8.87 -22.63
C ASP A 97 -3.53 -7.91 -23.59
N GLY A 98 -3.39 -8.16 -24.90
CA GLY A 98 -4.07 -7.39 -25.94
C GLY A 98 -3.30 -6.17 -26.43
N ALA A 99 -4.03 -5.11 -26.79
CA ALA A 99 -3.45 -3.91 -27.39
C ALA A 99 -2.81 -2.99 -26.33
N LEU A 100 -1.64 -2.41 -26.65
CA LEU A 100 -0.91 -1.51 -25.75
C LEU A 100 -1.76 -0.31 -25.29
N THR A 101 -2.65 0.21 -26.14
CA THR A 101 -3.57 1.30 -25.76
C THR A 101 -4.56 0.87 -24.68
N ALA A 102 -5.15 -0.32 -24.80
CA ALA A 102 -6.06 -0.87 -23.78
C ALA A 102 -5.32 -1.14 -22.46
N HIS A 103 -4.04 -1.53 -22.54
CA HIS A 103 -3.18 -1.65 -21.37
C HIS A 103 -3.01 -0.31 -20.64
N VAL A 104 -2.66 0.77 -21.35
CA VAL A 104 -2.49 2.11 -20.75
C VAL A 104 -3.79 2.64 -20.15
N GLU A 105 -4.92 2.45 -20.82
CA GLU A 105 -6.23 2.82 -20.27
C GLU A 105 -6.54 2.10 -18.96
N ARG A 106 -6.16 0.82 -18.86
CA ARG A 106 -6.28 0.04 -17.62
C ARG A 106 -5.32 0.51 -16.54
N VAL A 107 -4.05 0.81 -16.86
CA VAL A 107 -3.11 1.37 -15.87
C VAL A 107 -3.62 2.70 -15.32
N ALA A 108 -4.08 3.59 -16.20
CA ALA A 108 -4.69 4.85 -15.79
C ALA A 108 -5.96 4.64 -14.97
N SER A 109 -6.75 3.60 -15.25
CA SER A 109 -7.99 3.33 -14.51
C SER A 109 -7.76 2.88 -13.07
N LEU A 110 -6.62 2.25 -12.79
CA LEU A 110 -6.19 1.80 -11.46
C LEU A 110 -5.58 2.91 -10.60
N MET A 111 -5.25 4.07 -11.17
CA MET A 111 -4.77 5.21 -10.39
C MET A 111 -5.89 5.79 -9.52
N PRO A 112 -5.65 6.01 -8.20
CA PRO A 112 -6.67 6.46 -7.24
C PRO A 112 -7.01 7.95 -7.36
N LEU A 113 -7.22 8.45 -8.59
CA LEU A 113 -7.47 9.85 -8.88
C LEU A 113 -8.94 10.12 -9.13
N THR A 114 -9.46 11.18 -8.50
CA THR A 114 -10.73 11.80 -8.87
C THR A 114 -10.49 12.81 -10.01
N GLU A 115 -11.54 13.12 -10.77
CA GLU A 115 -11.49 14.03 -11.93
C GLU A 115 -10.40 13.68 -12.95
N ARG A 116 -10.12 12.38 -13.06
CA ARG A 116 -9.01 11.86 -13.85
C ARG A 116 -9.15 12.20 -15.34
N LYS A 117 -8.11 12.83 -15.89
CA LYS A 117 -7.96 13.11 -17.31
C LYS A 117 -6.72 12.40 -17.86
N LEU A 118 -6.96 11.36 -18.65
CA LEU A 118 -5.93 10.65 -19.41
C LEU A 118 -5.72 11.32 -20.77
N THR A 119 -4.46 11.56 -21.13
CA THR A 119 -4.02 11.96 -22.47
C THR A 119 -3.03 10.91 -22.97
N VAL A 120 -3.35 10.26 -24.08
CA VAL A 120 -2.50 9.25 -24.70
C VAL A 120 -1.74 9.87 -25.87
N GLY A 121 -0.42 9.74 -25.87
CA GLY A 121 0.45 10.17 -26.94
C GLY A 121 0.31 9.29 -28.20
N ALA A 122 0.97 9.73 -29.28
CA ALA A 122 1.05 8.90 -30.48
C ALA A 122 1.82 7.60 -30.19
N LYS A 123 1.46 6.55 -30.91
CA LYS A 123 2.22 5.29 -30.88
C LYS A 123 3.57 5.52 -31.52
N GLU A 124 4.62 5.27 -30.77
CA GLU A 124 6.00 5.42 -31.22
C GLU A 124 6.63 4.04 -31.45
N SER A 125 7.63 4.00 -32.33
CA SER A 125 8.45 2.81 -32.55
C SER A 125 9.87 3.13 -32.09
N GLU A 126 10.25 2.60 -30.94
CA GLU A 126 11.56 2.82 -30.32
C GLU A 126 12.35 1.50 -30.41
N ASP A 127 13.46 1.48 -31.15
CA ASP A 127 14.23 0.26 -31.43
C ASP A 127 13.40 -0.92 -32.01
N GLY A 128 12.40 -0.59 -32.82
CA GLY A 128 11.47 -1.57 -33.40
C GLY A 128 10.43 -2.11 -32.41
N ARG A 129 10.29 -1.49 -31.23
CA ARG A 129 9.32 -1.84 -30.19
C ARG A 129 8.22 -0.80 -30.17
N GLN A 130 6.99 -1.24 -29.88
CA GLN A 130 5.87 -0.33 -29.74
C GLN A 130 5.92 0.33 -28.37
N SER A 131 5.95 1.65 -28.34
CA SER A 131 5.82 2.43 -27.10
C SER A 131 4.65 3.40 -27.20
N LEU A 132 4.10 3.76 -26.05
CA LEU A 132 2.99 4.69 -25.94
C LEU A 132 3.23 5.57 -24.71
N SER A 133 3.47 6.86 -24.95
CA SER A 133 3.55 7.85 -23.88
C SER A 133 2.14 8.20 -23.40
N PHE A 134 1.99 8.49 -22.11
CA PHE A 134 0.72 8.91 -21.54
C PHE A 134 0.90 9.92 -20.40
N ASP A 135 -0.12 10.73 -20.18
CA ASP A 135 -0.20 11.73 -19.13
C ASP A 135 -1.55 11.56 -18.42
N VAL A 136 -1.53 11.44 -17.09
CA VAL A 136 -2.74 11.36 -16.27
C VAL A 136 -2.71 12.48 -15.24
N ALA A 137 -3.67 13.39 -15.31
CA ALA A 137 -3.90 14.41 -14.30
C ALA A 137 -5.18 14.10 -13.51
N GLY A 138 -5.21 14.45 -12.23
CA GLY A 138 -6.39 14.33 -11.38
C GLY A 138 -6.10 14.77 -9.95
N ASN A 139 -7.00 14.47 -9.02
CA ASN A 139 -6.81 14.79 -7.61
C ASN A 139 -6.74 13.51 -6.77
N LEU A 140 -5.78 13.45 -5.85
CA LEU A 140 -5.74 12.46 -4.78
C LEU A 140 -6.01 13.21 -3.47
N SER A 141 -7.18 12.95 -2.86
CA SER A 141 -7.60 13.61 -1.62
C SER A 141 -7.49 15.15 -1.65
N GLY A 142 -7.90 15.75 -2.77
CA GLY A 142 -7.86 17.20 -2.99
C GLY A 142 -6.51 17.77 -3.41
N VAL A 143 -5.45 16.95 -3.44
CA VAL A 143 -4.13 17.36 -3.95
C VAL A 143 -4.07 17.07 -5.46
N PRO A 144 -3.82 18.08 -6.31
CA PRO A 144 -3.69 17.86 -7.73
C PRO A 144 -2.38 17.12 -8.03
N LEU A 145 -2.48 15.95 -8.64
CA LEU A 145 -1.36 15.12 -9.05
C LEU A 145 -1.29 15.01 -10.57
N ARG A 146 -0.07 14.84 -11.07
CA ARG A 146 0.18 14.55 -12.48
C ARG A 146 1.16 13.40 -12.61
N PHE A 147 0.76 12.39 -13.38
CA PHE A 147 1.54 11.22 -13.75
C PHE A 147 1.96 11.38 -15.21
N ILE A 148 3.23 11.15 -15.50
CA ILE A 148 3.79 11.11 -16.85
C ILE A 148 4.42 9.74 -17.02
N GLY A 149 4.01 9.00 -18.03
CA GLY A 149 4.39 7.61 -18.22
C GLY A 149 4.71 7.25 -19.65
N LYS A 150 5.39 6.12 -19.82
CA LYS A 150 5.60 5.43 -21.09
C LYS A 150 5.39 3.93 -20.87
N ALA A 151 4.49 3.34 -21.66
CA ALA A 151 4.33 1.89 -21.73
C ALA A 151 5.11 1.35 -22.93
N ILE A 152 5.98 0.36 -22.73
CA ILE A 152 6.87 -0.18 -23.76
C ILE A 152 6.60 -1.68 -23.92
N ALA A 153 6.10 -2.09 -25.08
CA ALA A 153 5.81 -3.49 -25.38
C ALA A 153 7.07 -4.25 -25.85
N ARG A 154 7.30 -5.44 -25.30
CA ARG A 154 8.42 -6.31 -25.65
C ARG A 154 8.04 -7.79 -25.57
N GLY A 155 7.67 -8.36 -26.72
CA GLY A 155 7.16 -9.74 -26.76
C GLY A 155 5.85 -9.82 -26.00
N GLU A 156 5.76 -10.72 -25.01
CA GLU A 156 4.60 -10.86 -24.12
C GLU A 156 4.65 -9.93 -22.89
N LEU A 157 5.70 -9.12 -22.75
CA LEU A 157 5.86 -8.21 -21.62
C LEU A 157 5.54 -6.78 -22.02
N VAL A 158 5.08 -5.98 -21.06
CA VAL A 158 4.98 -4.53 -21.13
C VAL A 158 5.65 -3.93 -19.89
N TYR A 159 6.39 -2.85 -20.11
CA TYR A 159 7.06 -2.09 -19.07
C TYR A 159 6.37 -0.74 -18.94
N ASP A 160 5.79 -0.46 -17.79
CA ASP A 160 5.24 0.86 -17.47
C ASP A 160 6.28 1.63 -16.68
N VAL A 161 6.90 2.62 -17.33
CA VAL A 161 7.82 3.55 -16.68
C VAL A 161 7.01 4.80 -16.38
N VAL A 162 6.78 5.11 -15.11
CA VAL A 162 5.86 6.17 -14.70
C VAL A 162 6.53 7.03 -13.65
N ALA A 163 6.42 8.35 -13.79
CA ALA A 163 6.81 9.30 -12.76
C ALA A 163 5.67 10.24 -12.41
N TRP A 164 5.55 10.65 -11.15
CA TRP A 164 4.50 11.55 -10.69
C TRP A 164 4.95 12.50 -9.59
N ALA A 165 4.22 13.61 -9.48
CA ALA A 165 4.37 14.61 -8.43
C ALA A 165 3.14 15.54 -8.37
N PRO A 166 3.03 16.41 -7.35
CA PRO A 166 2.02 17.45 -7.31
C PRO A 166 2.08 18.38 -8.53
N ALA A 167 0.93 18.66 -9.16
CA ALA A 167 0.84 19.33 -10.46
C ALA A 167 1.31 20.81 -10.48
N GLY A 168 1.62 21.40 -9.32
CA GLY A 168 2.07 22.79 -9.19
C GLY A 168 3.58 23.02 -9.30
N GLY A 169 4.40 21.96 -9.32
CA GLY A 169 5.86 22.10 -9.35
C GLY A 169 6.40 22.35 -10.77
N GLY A 170 7.13 23.46 -10.98
CA GLY A 170 7.78 23.77 -12.26
C GLY A 170 8.82 22.74 -12.71
N HIS A 171 9.35 21.94 -11.78
CA HIS A 171 10.39 20.93 -12.02
C HIS A 171 9.82 19.57 -12.44
N VAL A 172 8.53 19.31 -12.19
CA VAL A 172 7.90 17.98 -12.35
C VAL A 172 8.05 17.45 -13.77
N ALA A 173 7.77 18.27 -14.77
CA ALA A 173 7.83 17.81 -16.16
C ALA A 173 9.27 17.44 -16.59
N ALA A 174 10.27 18.21 -16.14
CA ALA A 174 11.66 17.97 -16.50
C ALA A 174 12.23 16.73 -15.79
N GLU A 175 11.94 16.58 -14.50
CA GLU A 175 12.42 15.46 -13.70
C GLU A 175 11.72 14.14 -14.03
N SER A 176 10.39 14.16 -14.20
CA SER A 176 9.66 12.99 -14.68
C SER A 176 10.20 12.52 -16.02
N LYS A 177 10.49 13.46 -16.93
CA LYS A 177 11.11 13.17 -18.22
C LYS A 177 12.51 12.56 -18.07
N ALA A 178 13.35 13.11 -17.20
CA ALA A 178 14.68 12.56 -16.93
C ALA A 178 14.60 11.10 -16.42
N PHE A 179 13.64 10.80 -15.53
CA PHE A 179 13.41 9.43 -15.08
C PHE A 179 12.97 8.49 -16.20
N LEU A 180 12.02 8.92 -17.04
CA LEU A 180 11.54 8.17 -18.20
C LEU A 180 12.68 7.85 -19.21
N GLU A 181 13.57 8.81 -19.43
CA GLU A 181 14.72 8.69 -20.34
C GLU A 181 15.85 7.82 -19.75
N ALA A 182 15.90 7.66 -18.43
CA ALA A 182 16.89 6.82 -17.76
C ALA A 182 16.61 5.31 -17.90
N PHE A 183 15.41 4.91 -18.33
CA PHE A 183 15.06 3.51 -18.51
C PHE A 183 15.50 2.96 -19.87
N GLU A 184 16.31 1.90 -19.88
CA GLU A 184 16.82 1.22 -21.08
C GLU A 184 16.46 -0.29 -21.06
N LEU A 185 15.94 -0.80 -22.18
CA LEU A 185 15.75 -2.25 -22.35
C LEU A 185 17.00 -2.92 -22.94
N ARG A 186 17.63 -3.82 -22.20
CA ARG A 186 18.87 -4.53 -22.58
C ARG A 186 18.69 -6.03 -22.77
N GLY A 187 19.14 -6.55 -23.92
CA GLY A 187 19.13 -8.00 -24.22
C GLY A 187 17.72 -8.61 -24.21
N LYS A 188 17.49 -9.83 -24.68
CA LYS A 188 16.12 -10.40 -24.56
C LYS A 188 15.83 -10.72 -23.08
N PRO A 189 14.60 -10.48 -22.57
CA PRO A 189 14.23 -10.92 -21.22
C PRO A 189 14.48 -12.43 -21.12
N ARG A 190 15.18 -12.85 -20.06
CA ARG A 190 15.49 -14.27 -19.81
C ARG A 190 14.31 -15.01 -19.19
N THR A 191 13.34 -14.28 -18.64
CA THR A 191 12.10 -14.82 -18.10
C THR A 191 10.89 -14.08 -18.67
N THR A 192 9.82 -14.82 -18.96
CA THR A 192 8.46 -14.26 -19.15
C THR A 192 7.63 -14.39 -17.87
N THR A 193 8.12 -15.15 -16.89
CA THR A 193 7.57 -15.18 -15.54
C THR A 193 8.00 -13.91 -14.84
N ILE A 194 7.07 -12.97 -14.80
CA ILE A 194 7.17 -11.80 -13.94
C ILE A 194 7.04 -12.35 -12.52
N PRO A 195 7.98 -12.05 -11.62
CA PRO A 195 7.78 -12.34 -10.20
C PRO A 195 6.39 -11.82 -9.86
N ALA A 196 5.54 -12.67 -9.28
CA ALA A 196 4.21 -12.24 -8.86
C ALA A 196 4.39 -10.89 -8.16
N SER A 197 3.59 -9.90 -8.56
CA SER A 197 3.61 -8.54 -8.02
C SER A 197 3.93 -8.59 -6.54
N ALA A 198 4.86 -7.74 -6.07
CA ALA A 198 5.29 -7.57 -4.68
C ALA A 198 4.30 -8.17 -3.68
N PRO A 199 4.77 -8.98 -2.72
CA PRO A 199 3.94 -9.86 -1.92
C PRO A 199 2.59 -9.22 -1.63
N ILE A 200 1.54 -9.87 -2.15
CA ILE A 200 0.15 -9.66 -1.81
C ILE A 200 0.06 -9.96 -0.31
N GLY A 201 0.38 -8.98 0.53
CA GLY A 201 0.86 -9.24 1.89
C GLY A 201 1.38 -7.98 2.55
N GLY A 202 0.49 -7.08 2.94
CA GLY A 202 0.82 -5.93 3.77
C GLY A 202 -0.34 -5.62 4.70
N ASP A 203 -0.03 -4.88 5.77
CA ASP A 203 -1.05 -4.45 6.71
C ASP A 203 -2.08 -3.56 5.99
N ARG A 204 -3.35 -3.81 6.25
CA ARG A 204 -4.50 -3.10 5.66
C ARG A 204 -5.53 -2.83 6.75
N VAL A 205 -6.17 -1.69 6.66
CA VAL A 205 -7.32 -1.33 7.48
C VAL A 205 -8.42 -0.85 6.55
N GLY A 206 -9.63 -1.33 6.79
CA GLY A 206 -10.86 -0.85 6.17
C GLY A 206 -11.90 -0.53 7.23
N GLU A 207 -13.08 -0.08 6.79
CA GLU A 207 -14.19 0.29 7.68
C GLU A 207 -14.56 -0.86 8.62
N ASP A 208 -14.72 -2.06 8.06
CA ASP A 208 -15.19 -3.26 8.74
C ASP A 208 -14.12 -4.35 8.84
N PHE A 209 -12.87 -4.10 8.45
CA PHE A 209 -11.83 -5.13 8.50
C PHE A 209 -10.44 -4.60 8.85
N THR A 210 -9.57 -5.51 9.28
CA THR A 210 -8.13 -5.29 9.34
C THR A 210 -7.38 -6.54 8.88
N LEU A 211 -6.26 -6.36 8.22
CA LEU A 211 -5.24 -7.37 7.99
C LEU A 211 -3.97 -6.83 8.63
N ARG A 212 -3.50 -7.41 9.73
CA ARG A 212 -2.31 -6.93 10.44
C ARG A 212 -1.42 -8.06 10.91
N GLY A 213 -0.14 -7.98 10.59
CA GLY A 213 0.82 -9.05 10.92
C GLY A 213 0.37 -10.42 10.39
N GLY A 214 -0.27 -10.43 9.22
CA GLY A 214 -0.85 -11.64 8.60
C GLY A 214 -2.24 -12.03 9.14
N VAL A 215 -2.71 -11.47 10.25
CA VAL A 215 -4.02 -11.79 10.82
C VAL A 215 -5.12 -10.94 10.21
N TYR A 216 -6.05 -11.57 9.54
CA TYR A 216 -7.26 -10.93 9.02
C TYR A 216 -8.37 -10.95 10.07
N ARG A 217 -9.13 -9.86 10.17
CA ARG A 217 -10.36 -9.75 10.95
C ARG A 217 -11.38 -8.97 10.14
N ASP A 218 -12.62 -9.42 10.13
CA ASP A 218 -13.77 -8.65 9.63
C ASP A 218 -14.76 -8.52 10.79
N PHE A 219 -14.89 -7.29 11.28
CA PHE A 219 -15.65 -6.92 12.48
C PHE A 219 -17.16 -6.93 12.22
N ARG A 220 -17.58 -6.75 10.96
CA ARG A 220 -19.00 -6.83 10.59
C ARG A 220 -19.45 -8.28 10.47
N LEU A 221 -18.58 -9.16 9.99
CA LEU A 221 -18.84 -10.59 9.84
C LEU A 221 -18.38 -11.42 11.05
N GLU A 222 -17.90 -10.77 12.12
CA GLU A 222 -17.40 -11.39 13.35
C GLU A 222 -16.41 -12.55 13.10
N LEU A 223 -15.53 -12.38 12.11
CA LEU A 223 -14.57 -13.41 11.70
C LEU A 223 -13.13 -12.97 11.98
N ARG A 224 -12.28 -13.97 12.14
CA ARG A 224 -10.83 -13.83 12.14
C ARG A 224 -10.22 -14.96 11.35
N MET A 225 -9.18 -14.68 10.59
CA MET A 225 -8.38 -15.69 9.94
C MET A 225 -6.91 -15.44 10.23
N ASP A 226 -6.23 -16.50 10.67
CA ASP A 226 -4.78 -16.51 10.93
C ASP A 226 -4.13 -17.50 9.95
N PRO A 227 -3.86 -17.08 8.70
CA PRO A 227 -3.43 -18.00 7.65
C PRO A 227 -2.20 -18.81 8.08
N PRO A 228 -2.09 -20.09 7.69
CA PRO A 228 -0.91 -20.88 7.99
C PRO A 228 0.38 -20.22 7.50
N GLU A 229 1.52 -20.63 8.09
CA GLU A 229 2.83 -20.19 7.64
C GLU A 229 3.02 -20.41 6.12
N GLY A 230 3.71 -19.48 5.46
CA GLY A 230 3.93 -19.49 4.01
C GLY A 230 2.81 -18.86 3.17
N PHE A 231 1.67 -18.55 3.78
CA PHE A 231 0.64 -17.78 3.08
C PHE A 231 0.89 -16.28 3.14
N THR A 232 0.71 -15.62 2.01
CA THR A 232 0.53 -14.18 1.93
C THR A 232 -0.97 -13.87 1.83
N ALA A 233 -1.40 -12.79 2.47
CA ALA A 233 -2.80 -12.41 2.57
C ALA A 233 -3.04 -11.00 2.01
N SER A 234 -4.21 -10.75 1.44
CA SER A 234 -4.62 -9.40 1.03
C SER A 234 -6.12 -9.21 1.15
N ALA A 235 -6.51 -8.02 1.57
CA ALA A 235 -7.89 -7.64 1.83
C ALA A 235 -8.25 -6.33 1.11
N GLY A 236 -9.53 -5.93 1.20
CA GLY A 236 -10.04 -4.69 0.58
C GLY A 236 -9.96 -4.72 -0.94
N SER A 237 -9.54 -3.61 -1.55
CA SER A 237 -9.48 -3.45 -3.01
C SER A 237 -8.66 -4.52 -3.74
N HIS A 238 -7.61 -5.05 -3.08
CA HIS A 238 -6.79 -6.13 -3.64
C HIS A 238 -7.56 -7.45 -3.72
N ALA A 239 -8.35 -7.78 -2.69
CA ALA A 239 -9.20 -8.95 -2.72
C ALA A 239 -10.35 -8.77 -3.72
N THR A 240 -11.01 -7.61 -3.72
CA THR A 240 -12.14 -7.34 -4.62
C THR A 240 -11.76 -7.26 -6.09
N ALA A 241 -10.50 -6.87 -6.39
CA ALA A 241 -9.94 -6.97 -7.74
C ALA A 241 -9.83 -8.42 -8.24
N ALA A 242 -9.63 -9.39 -7.35
CA ALA A 242 -9.64 -10.81 -7.70
C ALA A 242 -11.07 -11.35 -7.86
N HIS A 243 -12.01 -10.90 -7.02
CA HIS A 243 -13.42 -11.24 -7.14
C HIS A 243 -14.28 -10.21 -6.37
N PRO A 244 -15.38 -9.67 -6.92
CA PRO A 244 -16.13 -8.57 -6.30
C PRO A 244 -16.60 -8.81 -4.86
N ASP A 245 -17.00 -10.05 -4.55
CA ASP A 245 -17.47 -10.44 -3.20
C ASP A 245 -16.34 -10.91 -2.25
N ALA A 246 -15.08 -10.80 -2.67
CA ALA A 246 -13.96 -11.28 -1.88
C ALA A 246 -13.61 -10.33 -0.73
N ARG A 247 -13.43 -10.95 0.44
CA ARG A 247 -13.02 -10.33 1.69
C ARG A 247 -11.53 -10.50 1.94
N LEU A 248 -11.01 -11.69 1.62
CA LEU A 248 -9.60 -12.05 1.78
C LEU A 248 -9.14 -12.90 0.60
N LEU A 249 -7.99 -12.55 0.04
CA LEU A 249 -7.23 -13.34 -0.92
C LEU A 249 -6.00 -13.91 -0.20
N LEU A 250 -5.76 -15.20 -0.36
CA LEU A 250 -4.64 -15.94 0.21
C LEU A 250 -3.83 -16.56 -0.90
N ARG A 251 -2.50 -16.53 -0.78
CA ARG A 251 -1.59 -17.19 -1.73
C ARG A 251 -0.49 -17.92 -0.99
N HIS A 252 -0.25 -19.18 -1.34
CA HIS A 252 0.90 -19.95 -0.87
C HIS A 252 1.84 -20.17 -2.04
N ASP A 253 2.82 -19.28 -2.18
CA ASP A 253 3.65 -19.15 -3.38
C ASP A 253 4.38 -20.44 -3.76
N GLU A 254 4.92 -21.18 -2.77
CA GLU A 254 5.64 -22.44 -3.01
C GLU A 254 4.76 -23.50 -3.69
N SER A 255 3.49 -23.59 -3.27
CA SER A 255 2.55 -24.57 -3.83
C SER A 255 1.76 -24.04 -5.01
N GLY A 256 1.68 -22.72 -5.18
CA GLY A 256 0.72 -22.06 -6.06
C GLY A 256 -0.74 -22.27 -5.64
N LEU A 257 -1.01 -22.53 -4.35
CA LEU A 257 -2.38 -22.60 -3.84
C LEU A 257 -2.91 -21.19 -3.63
N VAL A 258 -4.12 -20.97 -4.13
CA VAL A 258 -4.85 -19.73 -3.92
C VAL A 258 -6.08 -20.03 -3.06
N GLY A 259 -6.31 -19.19 -2.06
CA GLY A 259 -7.52 -19.17 -1.24
C GLY A 259 -8.28 -17.87 -1.42
N LEU A 260 -9.60 -17.91 -1.39
CA LEU A 260 -10.46 -16.74 -1.52
C LEU A 260 -11.64 -16.87 -0.56
N LEU A 261 -11.66 -16.01 0.45
CA LEU A 261 -12.79 -15.88 1.37
C LEU A 261 -13.79 -14.89 0.77
N VAL A 262 -15.03 -15.34 0.59
CA VAL A 262 -16.13 -14.54 0.07
C VAL A 262 -17.28 -14.47 1.07
N ALA A 263 -17.99 -13.35 1.09
CA ALA A 263 -19.20 -13.17 1.86
C ALA A 263 -20.36 -12.78 0.94
N LYS A 264 -21.51 -13.45 1.05
CA LYS A 264 -22.70 -13.20 0.26
C LYS A 264 -23.97 -13.23 1.12
N GLY A 265 -25.04 -12.62 0.65
CA GLY A 265 -26.36 -12.80 1.26
C GLY A 265 -26.80 -14.27 1.26
N VAL A 266 -27.50 -14.69 2.31
CA VAL A 266 -28.02 -16.05 2.44
C VAL A 266 -29.31 -16.18 1.63
N PRO A 267 -29.40 -17.12 0.67
CA PRO A 267 -30.63 -17.38 -0.05
C PRO A 267 -31.67 -18.06 0.85
N ASP A 268 -32.93 -18.01 0.41
CA ASP A 268 -34.01 -18.75 1.04
C ASP A 268 -33.64 -20.25 1.14
N GLY A 269 -33.75 -20.81 2.34
CA GLY A 269 -33.39 -22.20 2.63
C GLY A 269 -31.97 -22.43 3.17
N GLY A 270 -31.17 -21.37 3.38
CA GLY A 270 -29.98 -21.43 4.22
C GLY A 270 -28.70 -21.93 3.54
N ALA A 271 -27.89 -22.71 4.28
CA ALA A 271 -26.52 -23.04 3.89
C ALA A 271 -26.40 -23.98 2.68
N GLN A 272 -27.32 -24.94 2.52
CA GLN A 272 -27.28 -25.85 1.37
C GLN A 272 -27.62 -25.14 0.05
N PRO A 273 -28.72 -24.37 -0.07
CA PRO A 273 -28.99 -23.60 -1.28
C PRO A 273 -27.89 -22.59 -1.61
N LEU A 274 -27.27 -21.96 -0.60
CA LEU A 274 -26.09 -21.12 -0.80
C LEU A 274 -24.95 -21.90 -1.47
N HIS A 275 -24.63 -23.08 -0.95
CA HIS A 275 -23.56 -23.93 -1.49
C HIS A 275 -23.84 -24.33 -2.94
N GLU A 276 -25.07 -24.77 -3.23
CA GLU A 276 -25.50 -25.17 -4.57
C GLU A 276 -25.43 -24.00 -5.57
N GLN A 277 -25.84 -22.80 -5.16
CA GLN A 277 -25.73 -21.59 -5.98
C GLN A 277 -24.26 -21.24 -6.30
N LEU A 278 -23.38 -21.33 -5.31
CA LEU A 278 -21.94 -21.08 -5.48
C LEU A 278 -21.30 -22.10 -6.44
N ILE A 279 -21.66 -23.38 -6.33
CA ILE A 279 -21.21 -24.40 -7.28
C ILE A 279 -21.73 -24.10 -8.69
N ALA A 280 -23.03 -23.86 -8.85
CA ALA A 280 -23.61 -23.55 -10.16
C ALA A 280 -22.95 -22.32 -10.82
N ALA A 281 -22.62 -21.29 -10.04
CA ALA A 281 -21.89 -20.13 -10.51
C ALA A 281 -20.47 -20.51 -11.01
N ALA A 282 -19.75 -21.36 -10.29
CA ALA A 282 -18.43 -21.85 -10.70
C ALA A 282 -18.49 -22.77 -11.92
N GLN A 283 -19.51 -23.62 -12.05
CA GLN A 283 -19.72 -24.42 -13.26
C GLN A 283 -19.86 -23.53 -14.50
N LYS A 284 -20.58 -22.40 -14.36
CA LYS A 284 -20.72 -21.43 -15.45
C LYS A 284 -19.45 -20.62 -15.72
N ALA A 285 -18.74 -20.21 -14.67
CA ALA A 285 -17.59 -19.31 -14.79
C ALA A 285 -16.33 -20.01 -15.28
N VAL A 286 -16.06 -21.23 -14.78
CA VAL A 286 -14.80 -21.95 -15.05
C VAL A 286 -15.01 -23.36 -15.57
N ALA A 287 -16.23 -23.76 -15.95
CA ALA A 287 -16.55 -25.13 -16.35
C ALA A 287 -16.17 -26.17 -15.27
N LEU A 288 -16.44 -25.84 -14.01
CA LEU A 288 -16.23 -26.74 -12.89
C LEU A 288 -17.03 -28.04 -13.07
N GLU A 289 -16.36 -29.17 -12.94
CA GLU A 289 -16.94 -30.50 -12.76
C GLU A 289 -16.94 -30.82 -11.26
N PRO A 290 -18.03 -30.55 -10.52
CA PRO A 290 -18.09 -30.79 -9.09
C PRO A 290 -18.17 -32.30 -8.79
N GLY A 291 -17.45 -32.71 -7.76
CA GLY A 291 -17.66 -34.00 -7.11
C GLY A 291 -18.87 -33.98 -6.18
N PRO A 292 -19.05 -35.02 -5.35
CA PRO A 292 -20.14 -35.06 -4.38
C PRO A 292 -19.96 -34.00 -3.29
N THR A 293 -21.05 -33.31 -2.96
CA THR A 293 -21.14 -32.45 -1.77
C THR A 293 -21.13 -33.32 -0.52
N ARG A 294 -20.36 -32.92 0.49
CA ARG A 294 -20.30 -33.55 1.81
C ARG A 294 -20.43 -32.52 2.91
N GLU A 295 -20.89 -32.96 4.08
CA GLU A 295 -20.85 -32.16 5.29
C GLU A 295 -19.42 -32.10 5.87
N GLY A 296 -19.09 -31.00 6.53
CA GLY A 296 -17.79 -30.76 7.13
C GLY A 296 -17.85 -29.58 8.11
N LYS A 297 -16.69 -29.00 8.40
CA LYS A 297 -16.55 -27.85 9.31
C LYS A 297 -15.77 -26.72 8.65
N LEU A 298 -16.24 -25.49 8.80
CA LEU A 298 -15.52 -24.28 8.41
C LEU A 298 -15.60 -23.29 9.58
N GLY A 299 -14.45 -22.93 10.15
CA GLY A 299 -14.37 -22.13 11.36
C GLY A 299 -15.18 -22.65 12.55
N GLY A 300 -15.20 -23.97 12.72
CA GLY A 300 -15.93 -24.66 13.80
C GLY A 300 -17.43 -24.89 13.55
N ALA A 301 -18.04 -24.15 12.62
CA ALA A 301 -19.45 -24.27 12.25
C ALA A 301 -19.68 -25.37 11.19
N ASP A 302 -20.90 -25.92 11.14
CA ASP A 302 -21.31 -26.92 10.14
C ASP A 302 -21.30 -26.32 8.74
N ALA A 303 -20.62 -26.98 7.82
CA ALA A 303 -20.38 -26.48 6.47
C ALA A 303 -20.68 -27.55 5.41
N PHE A 304 -20.98 -27.09 4.21
CA PHE A 304 -21.01 -27.93 3.01
C PHE A 304 -19.70 -27.78 2.26
N MET A 305 -19.17 -28.91 1.77
CA MET A 305 -17.89 -28.97 1.07
C MET A 305 -18.02 -29.74 -0.24
N THR A 306 -17.50 -29.17 -1.31
CA THR A 306 -17.41 -29.83 -2.62
C THR A 306 -16.02 -29.65 -3.18
N GLU A 307 -15.44 -30.73 -3.68
CA GLU A 307 -14.21 -30.70 -4.46
C GLU A 307 -14.52 -31.01 -5.91
N GLY A 308 -13.87 -30.32 -6.83
CA GLY A 308 -14.11 -30.49 -8.25
C GLY A 308 -12.86 -30.23 -9.09
N ARG A 309 -13.01 -30.38 -10.39
CA ARG A 309 -11.94 -30.14 -11.36
C ARG A 309 -12.43 -29.18 -12.42
N ALA A 310 -11.54 -28.35 -12.93
CA ALA A 310 -11.82 -27.52 -14.07
C ALA A 310 -10.57 -27.42 -14.96
N THR A 311 -10.75 -26.96 -16.19
CA THR A 311 -9.63 -26.59 -17.07
C THR A 311 -9.68 -25.08 -17.28
N VAL A 312 -8.73 -24.36 -16.69
CA VAL A 312 -8.62 -22.91 -16.81
C VAL A 312 -7.40 -22.61 -17.66
N GLU A 313 -7.60 -21.92 -18.78
CA GLU A 313 -6.52 -21.57 -19.73
C GLU A 313 -5.71 -22.78 -20.21
N GLY A 314 -6.39 -23.93 -20.40
CA GLY A 314 -5.74 -25.18 -20.82
C GLY A 314 -4.98 -25.92 -19.71
N GLN A 315 -4.98 -25.39 -18.48
CA GLN A 315 -4.38 -26.03 -17.32
C GLN A 315 -5.44 -26.72 -16.49
N ALA A 316 -5.21 -27.98 -16.16
CA ALA A 316 -6.04 -28.69 -15.19
C ALA A 316 -5.85 -28.04 -13.82
N THR A 317 -6.96 -27.72 -13.16
CA THR A 317 -7.01 -27.07 -11.85
C THR A 317 -7.97 -27.85 -10.97
N ARG A 318 -7.60 -28.07 -9.70
CA ARG A 318 -8.50 -28.65 -8.71
C ARG A 318 -9.04 -27.54 -7.83
N TYR A 319 -10.35 -27.59 -7.59
CA TYR A 319 -11.07 -26.63 -6.77
C TYR A 319 -11.63 -27.33 -5.54
N ARG A 320 -11.74 -26.56 -4.47
CA ARG A 320 -12.51 -26.92 -3.28
C ARG A 320 -13.28 -25.69 -2.81
N LEU A 321 -14.56 -25.90 -2.57
CA LEU A 321 -15.46 -24.93 -1.95
C LEU A 321 -15.87 -25.47 -0.58
N ALA A 322 -15.72 -24.66 0.46
CA ALA A 322 -16.39 -24.84 1.74
C ALA A 322 -17.32 -23.64 1.97
N SER A 323 -18.56 -23.86 2.42
CA SER A 323 -19.47 -22.76 2.73
C SER A 323 -20.31 -23.02 3.98
N VAL A 324 -20.57 -21.94 4.72
CA VAL A 324 -21.35 -21.92 5.96
C VAL A 324 -22.23 -20.68 6.00
N VAL A 325 -23.29 -20.71 6.80
CA VAL A 325 -24.09 -19.53 7.14
C VAL A 325 -23.72 -19.10 8.56
N HIS A 326 -23.38 -17.82 8.71
CA HIS A 326 -23.03 -17.19 9.97
C HIS A 326 -23.78 -15.86 10.08
N GLY A 327 -24.66 -15.74 11.08
CA GLY A 327 -25.65 -14.67 11.15
C GLY A 327 -26.53 -14.63 9.90
N GLU A 328 -26.62 -13.45 9.28
CA GLU A 328 -27.38 -13.21 8.04
C GLU A 328 -26.52 -13.37 6.77
N GLN A 329 -25.28 -13.85 6.91
CA GLN A 329 -24.30 -13.89 5.82
C GLN A 329 -23.87 -15.33 5.53
N GLY A 330 -23.71 -15.60 4.24
CA GLY A 330 -23.08 -16.80 3.71
C GLY A 330 -21.58 -16.57 3.57
N ILE A 331 -20.78 -17.35 4.28
CA ILE A 331 -19.33 -17.31 4.21
C ILE A 331 -18.86 -18.50 3.38
N ALA A 332 -18.02 -18.26 2.38
CA ALA A 332 -17.43 -19.31 1.56
C ALA A 332 -15.93 -19.15 1.42
N LEU A 333 -15.20 -20.25 1.54
CA LEU A 333 -13.77 -20.34 1.27
C LEU A 333 -13.57 -21.18 0.01
N TRP A 334 -13.16 -20.50 -1.06
CA TRP A 334 -12.69 -21.16 -2.28
C TRP A 334 -11.19 -21.41 -2.17
N THR A 335 -10.75 -22.60 -2.55
CA THR A 335 -9.33 -22.90 -2.70
C THR A 335 -9.08 -23.61 -4.02
N TRP A 336 -8.00 -23.25 -4.72
CA TRP A 336 -7.63 -23.92 -5.96
C TRP A 336 -6.13 -23.89 -6.23
N SER A 337 -5.66 -24.93 -6.90
CA SER A 337 -4.27 -25.05 -7.35
C SER A 337 -4.15 -26.09 -8.47
N SER A 338 -2.93 -26.29 -8.97
CA SER A 338 -2.63 -27.42 -9.83
C SER A 338 -2.99 -28.75 -9.13
N PRO A 339 -3.45 -29.78 -9.85
CA PRO A 339 -3.78 -31.08 -9.29
C PRO A 339 -2.62 -31.73 -8.54
N THR A 340 -1.38 -31.47 -8.98
CA THR A 340 -0.16 -31.94 -8.32
C THR A 340 0.00 -31.23 -6.98
N SER A 341 -0.03 -29.89 -6.97
CA SER A 341 0.10 -29.09 -5.74
C SER A 341 -0.96 -29.42 -4.69
N MET A 342 -2.23 -29.54 -5.10
CA MET A 342 -3.33 -29.86 -4.18
C MET A 342 -3.26 -31.28 -3.60
N ARG A 343 -2.51 -32.20 -4.23
CA ARG A 343 -2.29 -33.56 -3.70
C ARG A 343 -1.13 -33.63 -2.73
N VAL A 344 -0.18 -32.69 -2.81
CA VAL A 344 1.07 -32.73 -2.05
C VAL A 344 0.86 -32.29 -0.60
N ASP A 345 -0.20 -31.51 -0.28
CA ASP A 345 -0.43 -31.12 1.11
C ASP A 345 -1.91 -31.03 1.55
N PRO A 346 -2.56 -32.16 1.88
CA PRO A 346 -3.86 -32.18 2.54
C PRO A 346 -3.87 -31.48 3.91
N LYS A 347 -2.72 -31.35 4.59
CA LYS A 347 -2.64 -30.68 5.89
C LYS A 347 -2.74 -29.17 5.72
N LEU A 348 -2.19 -28.63 4.63
CA LEU A 348 -2.27 -27.20 4.32
C LEU A 348 -3.71 -26.75 4.03
N LEU A 349 -4.49 -27.58 3.29
CA LEU A 349 -5.92 -27.33 3.10
C LEU A 349 -6.74 -27.46 4.40
N ALA A 350 -6.46 -28.47 5.22
CA ALA A 350 -7.11 -28.62 6.52
C ALA A 350 -6.73 -27.49 7.51
N GLY A 351 -5.49 -27.00 7.42
CA GLY A 351 -4.99 -25.85 8.18
C GLY A 351 -5.75 -24.59 7.84
N LEU A 352 -5.99 -24.32 6.55
CA LEU A 352 -6.79 -23.17 6.12
C LEU A 352 -8.20 -23.16 6.75
N ASP A 353 -8.93 -24.28 6.73
CA ASP A 353 -10.28 -24.33 7.31
C ASP A 353 -10.29 -24.10 8.83
N GLY A 354 -9.27 -24.61 9.52
CA GLY A 354 -9.13 -24.53 10.97
C GLY A 354 -8.63 -23.18 11.48
N THR A 355 -8.08 -22.34 10.59
CA THR A 355 -7.57 -21.01 10.93
C THR A 355 -8.62 -19.90 10.84
N LEU A 356 -9.71 -20.14 10.10
CA LEU A 356 -10.87 -19.28 10.17
C LEU A 356 -11.58 -19.51 11.50
N LEU A 357 -11.91 -18.43 12.20
CA LEU A 357 -12.70 -18.42 13.41
C LEU A 357 -13.91 -17.54 13.15
N LEU A 358 -15.09 -18.02 13.55
CA LEU A 358 -16.35 -17.30 13.53
C LEU A 358 -16.74 -16.89 14.96
N ASP A 359 -17.74 -16.01 15.10
CA ASP A 359 -18.25 -15.53 16.39
C ASP A 359 -17.18 -14.82 17.24
N ILE A 360 -16.22 -14.13 16.61
CA ILE A 360 -15.34 -13.21 17.33
C ILE A 360 -16.11 -11.92 17.55
N ALA A 361 -16.91 -11.91 18.62
CA ALA A 361 -17.65 -10.73 19.08
C ALA A 361 -16.67 -9.65 19.57
N LEU A 362 -16.08 -8.95 18.63
CA LEU A 362 -15.18 -7.82 18.85
C LEU A 362 -15.64 -6.71 17.90
N PRO A 363 -16.18 -5.59 18.40
CA PRO A 363 -16.55 -4.49 17.52
C PRO A 363 -15.29 -3.85 16.92
N ALA A 364 -15.44 -3.15 15.80
CA ALA A 364 -14.34 -2.35 15.23
C ALA A 364 -13.85 -1.29 16.23
N VAL A 365 -14.79 -0.63 16.89
CA VAL A 365 -14.55 0.39 17.92
C VAL A 365 -15.36 0.03 19.17
N GLU A 366 -14.69 -0.04 20.31
CA GLU A 366 -15.29 -0.24 21.61
C GLU A 366 -15.12 1.03 22.45
N ALA A 367 -16.22 1.55 22.99
CA ALA A 367 -16.19 2.75 23.82
C ALA A 367 -16.97 2.55 25.11
N THR A 368 -16.25 2.64 26.22
CA THR A 368 -16.80 2.56 27.57
C THR A 368 -16.59 3.89 28.29
N THR A 369 -17.03 3.99 29.54
CA THR A 369 -16.80 5.18 30.38
C THR A 369 -15.33 5.36 30.79
N SER A 370 -14.53 4.30 30.72
CA SER A 370 -13.13 4.28 31.21
C SER A 370 -12.09 3.98 30.13
N ALA A 371 -12.53 3.56 28.95
CA ALA A 371 -11.63 3.19 27.86
C ALA A 371 -12.27 3.39 26.49
N TYR A 372 -11.43 3.73 25.52
CA TYR A 372 -11.75 3.75 24.11
C TYR A 372 -10.75 2.87 23.37
N SER A 373 -11.22 1.88 22.64
CA SER A 373 -10.42 0.97 21.84
C SER A 373 -10.84 1.06 20.38
N ASP A 374 -9.88 1.26 19.49
CA ASP A 374 -10.08 0.98 18.07
C ASP A 374 -9.30 -0.29 17.74
N HIS A 375 -10.02 -1.39 17.51
CA HIS A 375 -9.43 -2.70 17.26
C HIS A 375 -8.90 -2.83 15.83
N ARG A 376 -9.38 -2.00 14.90
CA ARG A 376 -8.85 -1.93 13.53
C ARG A 376 -7.45 -1.32 13.57
N LEU A 377 -7.33 -0.20 14.30
CA LEU A 377 -6.09 0.54 14.45
C LEU A 377 -5.22 0.01 15.60
N GLY A 378 -5.73 -0.91 16.41
CA GLY A 378 -5.02 -1.62 17.48
C GLY A 378 -4.44 -0.71 18.56
N PHE A 379 -5.24 0.24 19.03
CA PHE A 379 -4.92 1.03 20.22
C PHE A 379 -6.07 1.01 21.22
N THR A 380 -5.72 1.24 22.48
CA THR A 380 -6.66 1.49 23.58
C THR A 380 -6.18 2.70 24.37
N LEU A 381 -7.07 3.64 24.62
CA LEU A 381 -6.85 4.80 25.48
C LEU A 381 -7.68 4.65 26.75
N THR A 382 -7.04 4.77 27.91
CA THR A 382 -7.77 4.98 29.17
C THR A 382 -8.32 6.39 29.19
N THR A 383 -9.63 6.53 29.21
CA THR A 383 -10.30 7.83 29.07
C THR A 383 -10.36 8.53 30.43
N PRO A 384 -10.12 9.86 30.49
CA PRO A 384 -10.32 10.62 31.71
C PRO A 384 -11.79 10.57 32.14
N SER A 385 -12.05 10.33 33.43
CA SER A 385 -13.41 10.29 33.96
C SER A 385 -14.05 11.67 33.93
N GLY A 386 -15.29 11.78 33.43
CA GLY A 386 -16.06 13.03 33.42
C GLY A 386 -15.86 13.90 32.18
N TRP A 387 -14.90 13.58 31.32
CA TRP A 387 -14.63 14.33 30.09
C TRP A 387 -15.65 13.98 29.00
N ALA A 388 -16.10 14.98 28.26
CA ALA A 388 -17.02 14.79 27.14
C ALA A 388 -16.25 14.26 25.92
N ARG A 389 -16.73 13.17 25.33
CA ARG A 389 -16.13 12.56 24.14
C ARG A 389 -16.86 12.99 22.87
N GLU A 390 -16.10 13.41 21.85
CA GLU A 390 -16.59 13.67 20.50
C GLU A 390 -15.77 12.87 19.48
N ASP A 391 -16.44 12.14 18.59
CA ASP A 391 -15.81 11.51 17.43
C ASP A 391 -15.79 12.52 16.28
N LEU A 392 -14.60 12.96 15.93
CA LEU A 392 -14.32 13.97 14.92
C LEU A 392 -13.81 13.34 13.61
N THR A 393 -13.88 12.01 13.46
CA THR A 393 -13.34 11.29 12.30
C THR A 393 -14.06 11.74 11.02
N PRO A 394 -13.35 12.41 10.07
CA PRO A 394 -13.93 12.81 8.80
C PRO A 394 -14.46 11.58 8.04
N PRO A 395 -15.57 11.69 7.29
CA PRO A 395 -16.11 10.57 6.53
C PRO A 395 -15.10 9.89 5.60
N THR A 396 -14.18 10.66 5.01
CA THR A 396 -13.11 10.14 4.13
C THR A 396 -12.06 9.31 4.85
N LEU A 397 -11.89 9.50 6.15
CA LEU A 397 -10.93 8.78 6.98
C LEU A 397 -11.54 7.64 7.79
N ARG A 398 -12.86 7.49 7.81
CA ARG A 398 -13.51 6.47 8.67
C ARG A 398 -13.01 5.07 8.39
N ASP A 399 -12.68 4.77 7.14
CA ASP A 399 -12.27 3.44 6.72
C ASP A 399 -10.84 3.12 7.14
N THR A 400 -9.99 4.14 7.26
CA THR A 400 -8.54 3.97 7.42
C THR A 400 -7.99 4.61 8.68
N GLY A 401 -8.81 5.34 9.44
CA GLY A 401 -8.36 6.11 10.58
C GLY A 401 -9.47 6.45 11.57
N THR A 402 -9.05 7.19 12.59
CA THR A 402 -9.85 7.62 13.73
C THR A 402 -9.30 8.94 14.25
N LEU A 403 -10.19 9.88 14.52
CA LEU A 403 -9.91 11.12 15.24
C LEU A 403 -10.95 11.30 16.34
N VAL A 404 -10.58 11.03 17.59
CA VAL A 404 -11.48 11.19 18.74
C VAL A 404 -10.89 12.18 19.73
N ARG A 405 -11.76 13.00 20.31
CA ARG A 405 -11.41 13.99 21.33
C ARG A 405 -12.17 13.75 22.62
N TRP A 406 -11.52 14.05 23.73
CA TRP A 406 -12.09 14.22 25.06
C TRP A 406 -11.85 15.65 25.53
N ASP A 407 -12.85 16.28 26.13
CA ASP A 407 -12.83 17.68 26.56
C ASP A 407 -13.39 17.87 27.98
N ASP A 408 -12.78 18.79 28.74
CA ASP A 408 -13.20 19.25 30.06
C ASP A 408 -12.71 20.68 30.31
N ASP A 409 -13.63 21.64 30.32
CA ASP A 409 -13.40 23.04 30.69
C ASP A 409 -12.19 23.69 29.98
N GLY A 410 -12.16 23.61 28.64
CA GLY A 410 -11.09 24.19 27.81
C GLY A 410 -9.82 23.35 27.69
N ARG A 411 -9.73 22.23 28.44
CA ARG A 411 -8.69 21.22 28.26
C ARG A 411 -9.20 20.10 27.40
N TRP A 412 -8.36 19.63 26.49
CA TRP A 412 -8.71 18.47 25.67
C TRP A 412 -7.53 17.58 25.34
N ILE A 413 -7.87 16.31 25.14
CA ILE A 413 -6.98 15.27 24.63
C ILE A 413 -7.60 14.78 23.32
N ALA A 414 -6.81 14.62 22.28
CA ALA A 414 -7.25 13.97 21.05
C ALA A 414 -6.30 12.85 20.65
N VAL A 415 -6.86 11.80 20.07
CA VAL A 415 -6.11 10.72 19.44
C VAL A 415 -6.44 10.74 17.96
N LEU A 416 -5.41 10.92 17.15
CA LEU A 416 -5.42 10.63 15.72
C LEU A 416 -4.70 9.30 15.51
N ALA A 417 -5.32 8.38 14.81
CA ALA A 417 -4.68 7.18 14.30
C ALA A 417 -5.08 7.00 12.84
N ALA A 418 -4.12 6.73 11.95
CA ALA A 418 -4.39 6.55 10.54
C ALA A 418 -3.48 5.47 9.93
N ALA A 419 -4.11 4.47 9.32
CA ALA A 419 -3.49 3.52 8.41
C ALA A 419 -3.43 4.16 7.02
N LEU A 420 -2.29 4.06 6.35
CA LEU A 420 -2.12 4.70 5.05
C LEU A 420 -2.24 3.68 3.92
N PRO A 421 -2.82 4.05 2.76
CA PRO A 421 -2.90 3.15 1.62
C PRO A 421 -1.50 2.90 1.04
N GLY A 422 -0.95 1.70 1.25
CA GLY A 422 0.32 1.29 0.63
C GLY A 422 0.96 0.14 1.40
N ALA A 423 1.22 -0.98 0.74
CA ALA A 423 1.68 -2.21 1.40
C ALA A 423 3.19 -2.17 1.59
N SER A 424 3.67 -1.40 2.57
CA SER A 424 4.98 -1.61 3.22
C SER A 424 5.33 -0.45 4.15
N ALA A 425 5.42 -0.78 5.43
CA ALA A 425 6.47 -0.41 6.36
C ALA A 425 7.18 0.95 6.19
N ARG A 426 7.03 1.80 7.22
CA ARG A 426 8.02 2.79 7.66
C ARG A 426 8.26 3.88 6.64
N TYR A 427 7.36 4.85 6.63
CA TYR A 427 7.62 6.12 5.99
C TYR A 427 8.06 7.10 7.08
N PRO A 428 9.37 7.30 7.34
CA PRO A 428 9.85 8.35 8.25
C PRO A 428 9.25 9.72 7.92
N TRP A 429 8.97 9.96 6.64
CA TRP A 429 8.35 11.19 6.17
C TRP A 429 6.92 11.35 6.69
N MET A 430 6.19 10.28 7.02
CA MET A 430 4.80 10.37 7.47
C MET A 430 4.69 11.00 8.85
N LEU A 431 5.48 10.54 9.81
CA LEU A 431 5.54 11.18 11.12
C LEU A 431 6.04 12.62 11.00
N ALA A 432 7.00 12.88 10.11
CA ALA A 432 7.47 14.23 9.82
C ALA A 432 6.36 15.10 9.18
N PHE A 433 5.54 14.54 8.30
CA PHE A 433 4.41 15.21 7.66
C PHE A 433 3.31 15.50 8.67
N LEU A 434 2.96 14.54 9.54
CA LEU A 434 2.03 14.77 10.64
C LEU A 434 2.57 15.81 11.63
N GLU A 435 3.85 15.72 11.99
CA GLU A 435 4.54 16.72 12.82
C GLU A 435 4.47 18.12 12.17
N GLN A 436 4.77 18.23 10.87
CA GLN A 436 4.70 19.48 10.13
C GLN A 436 3.27 20.00 10.04
N LEU A 437 2.29 19.15 9.73
CA LEU A 437 0.88 19.52 9.67
C LEU A 437 0.41 20.05 11.02
N LEU A 438 0.74 19.35 12.12
CA LEU A 438 0.43 19.81 13.47
C LEU A 438 1.17 21.12 13.79
N GLY A 439 2.42 21.28 13.38
CA GLY A 439 3.20 22.51 13.55
C GLY A 439 2.62 23.70 12.79
N ASP A 440 2.21 23.50 11.54
CA ASP A 440 1.61 24.54 10.71
C ASP A 440 0.25 24.98 11.25
N GLN A 441 -0.49 24.08 11.89
CA GLN A 441 -1.85 24.33 12.36
C GLN A 441 -1.85 24.83 13.81
N LEU A 442 -1.18 24.10 14.71
CA LEU A 442 -1.12 24.41 16.13
C LEU A 442 -0.04 25.44 16.47
N GLY A 443 1.11 25.41 15.78
CA GLY A 443 2.17 26.40 15.96
C GLY A 443 1.74 27.82 15.58
N ARG A 444 0.87 27.98 14.59
CA ARG A 444 0.24 29.28 14.26
C ARG A 444 -0.65 29.80 15.39
N VAL A 445 -1.38 28.91 16.04
CA VAL A 445 -2.26 29.25 17.17
C VAL A 445 -1.43 29.64 18.39
N ALA A 446 -0.43 28.82 18.74
CA ALA A 446 0.47 29.10 19.86
C ALA A 446 1.44 30.27 19.60
N ARG A 447 1.65 30.67 18.35
CA ARG A 447 2.68 31.65 17.93
C ARG A 447 4.08 31.31 18.47
N ALA A 448 4.35 30.02 18.62
CA ALA A 448 5.59 29.51 19.19
C ALA A 448 6.25 28.52 18.23
N THR A 449 7.58 28.45 18.27
CA THR A 449 8.35 27.36 17.65
C THR A 449 8.19 26.09 18.47
N GLY A 450 7.90 24.97 17.82
CA GLY A 450 7.81 23.66 18.48
C GLY A 450 9.15 23.23 19.04
N HIS A 451 9.16 22.75 20.29
CA HIS A 451 10.31 22.11 20.91
C HIS A 451 10.19 20.61 20.70
N ARG A 452 11.17 20.02 20.01
CA ARG A 452 11.19 18.59 19.71
C ARG A 452 11.97 17.83 20.78
N GLY A 453 11.42 16.70 21.22
CA GLY A 453 12.03 15.78 22.17
C GLY A 453 11.69 14.31 21.86
N ALA A 454 12.26 13.39 22.63
CA ALA A 454 11.92 11.98 22.60
C ALA A 454 11.12 11.61 23.85
N ASP A 455 10.12 10.75 23.70
CA ASP A 455 9.25 10.27 24.77
C ASP A 455 8.74 8.85 24.45
N GLN A 456 7.75 8.37 25.19
CA GLN A 456 7.08 7.10 24.92
C GLN A 456 5.55 7.25 24.81
N LEU A 457 4.96 6.47 23.92
CA LEU A 457 3.51 6.34 23.78
C LEU A 457 3.14 4.85 23.71
N GLY A 458 2.41 4.36 24.71
CA GLY A 458 2.03 2.94 24.77
C GLY A 458 3.22 1.97 24.79
N GLY A 459 4.35 2.39 25.38
CA GLY A 459 5.61 1.64 25.39
C GLY A 459 6.41 1.69 24.08
N GLN A 460 5.93 2.40 23.06
CA GLN A 460 6.67 2.66 21.82
C GLN A 460 7.44 3.97 21.93
N HIS A 461 8.58 4.06 21.25
CA HIS A 461 9.31 5.33 21.11
C HIS A 461 8.44 6.35 20.37
N ALA A 462 8.34 7.56 20.90
CA ALA A 462 7.55 8.63 20.33
C ALA A 462 8.40 9.91 20.16
N THR A 463 8.10 10.66 19.11
CA THR A 463 8.57 12.04 18.98
C THR A 463 7.60 12.93 19.73
N ARG A 464 8.10 13.71 20.69
CA ARG A 464 7.34 14.74 21.37
C ARG A 464 7.57 16.08 20.71
N VAL A 465 6.50 16.82 20.46
CA VAL A 465 6.58 18.20 19.98
C VAL A 465 5.70 19.09 20.86
N SER A 466 6.30 20.12 21.43
CA SER A 466 5.65 20.99 22.41
C SER A 466 5.65 22.44 21.95
N TRP A 467 4.49 23.08 21.97
CA TRP A 467 4.34 24.51 21.72
C TRP A 467 3.82 25.19 22.99
N HIS A 468 4.62 26.11 23.52
CA HIS A 468 4.30 26.85 24.74
C HIS A 468 4.10 28.33 24.42
N ALA A 469 2.91 28.83 24.76
CA ALA A 469 2.55 30.24 24.71
C ALA A 469 2.06 30.69 26.10
N ALA A 470 1.96 32.00 26.33
CA ALA A 470 1.63 32.55 27.66
C ALA A 470 0.33 32.01 28.29
N LEU A 471 -0.63 31.56 27.46
CA LEU A 471 -1.95 31.06 27.90
C LEU A 471 -2.30 29.70 27.28
N GLN A 472 -1.36 29.05 26.60
CA GLN A 472 -1.65 27.80 25.90
C GLN A 472 -0.45 26.88 25.90
N ASN A 473 -0.71 25.62 26.25
CA ASN A 473 0.24 24.53 26.07
C ASN A 473 -0.36 23.51 25.12
N VAL A 474 0.38 23.18 24.06
CA VAL A 474 0.06 22.10 23.15
C VAL A 474 1.22 21.12 23.19
N ASP A 475 0.92 19.87 23.47
CA ASP A 475 1.86 18.76 23.39
C ASP A 475 1.32 17.73 22.39
N ALA A 476 2.19 17.26 21.50
CA ALA A 476 1.93 16.17 20.58
C ALA A 476 2.92 15.04 20.80
N LEU A 477 2.43 13.81 20.92
CA LEU A 477 3.23 12.58 20.90
C LEU A 477 2.93 11.82 19.61
N LEU A 478 3.94 11.67 18.76
CA LEU A 478 3.85 11.00 17.47
C LEU A 478 4.62 9.68 17.48
N THR A 479 3.99 8.59 17.05
CA THR A 479 4.65 7.30 16.86
C THR A 479 4.06 6.55 15.68
N GLU A 480 4.80 5.60 15.13
CA GLU A 480 4.33 4.69 14.09
C GLU A 480 4.49 3.26 14.59
N ARG A 481 3.46 2.44 14.36
CA ARG A 481 3.51 1.00 14.63
C ARG A 481 2.68 0.26 13.60
N ASP A 482 3.23 -0.81 13.04
CA ASP A 482 2.53 -1.70 12.11
C ASP A 482 1.86 -0.95 10.94
N GLY A 483 2.55 0.06 10.39
CA GLY A 483 2.05 0.90 9.29
C GLY A 483 0.94 1.88 9.66
N ILE A 484 0.66 2.05 10.96
CA ILE A 484 -0.31 3.01 11.47
C ILE A 484 0.44 4.15 12.15
N ALA A 485 0.16 5.37 11.73
CA ALA A 485 0.64 6.56 12.40
C ALA A 485 -0.32 6.96 13.51
N TYR A 486 0.22 7.26 14.68
CA TYR A 486 -0.53 7.72 15.85
C TYR A 486 -0.02 9.10 16.26
N ALA A 487 -0.94 10.00 16.56
CA ALA A 487 -0.67 11.25 17.22
C ALA A 487 -1.62 11.42 18.41
N VAL A 488 -1.06 11.59 19.61
CA VAL A 488 -1.82 11.98 20.80
C VAL A 488 -1.53 13.43 21.11
N LEU A 489 -2.59 14.23 21.13
CA LEU A 489 -2.54 15.66 21.35
C LEU A 489 -3.12 15.97 22.71
N THR A 490 -2.44 16.81 23.48
CA THR A 490 -2.99 17.38 24.71
C THR A 490 -2.90 18.89 24.63
N VAL A 491 -4.01 19.56 24.91
CA VAL A 491 -4.10 21.02 24.87
C VAL A 491 -4.73 21.53 26.14
N ASP A 492 -4.08 22.54 26.73
CA ASP A 492 -4.57 23.31 27.87
C ASP A 492 -4.83 24.74 27.37
N HIS A 493 -6.11 25.16 27.31
CA HIS A 493 -6.51 26.44 26.69
C HIS A 493 -7.77 27.09 27.33
N ASP A 494 -7.93 28.40 27.10
CA ASP A 494 -9.09 29.26 27.39
C ASP A 494 -10.00 29.50 26.13
N GLU A 495 -10.97 28.59 25.87
CA GLU A 495 -12.05 28.53 24.84
C GLU A 495 -11.84 28.97 23.34
N THR A 496 -11.05 29.99 23.00
CA THR A 496 -11.07 30.63 21.65
C THR A 496 -10.35 29.88 20.50
N SER A 497 -9.61 28.80 20.75
CA SER A 497 -8.80 28.09 19.73
C SER A 497 -9.48 26.90 19.03
N TYR A 498 -10.74 26.60 19.39
CA TYR A 498 -11.47 25.38 19.01
C TYR A 498 -11.71 25.21 17.50
N ASP A 499 -12.18 26.26 16.82
CA ASP A 499 -12.66 26.15 15.42
C ASP A 499 -11.56 25.95 14.39
N LEU A 500 -10.31 26.31 14.72
CA LEU A 500 -9.17 26.20 13.82
C LEU A 500 -8.71 24.75 13.68
N VAL A 501 -8.58 24.01 14.79
CA VAL A 501 -8.13 22.61 14.80
C VAL A 501 -9.10 21.70 14.04
N LYS A 502 -10.41 21.94 14.18
CA LYS A 502 -11.45 21.19 13.45
C LYS A 502 -11.32 21.34 11.94
N ARG A 503 -10.90 22.50 11.43
CA ARG A 503 -10.67 22.73 9.99
C ARG A 503 -9.38 22.05 9.52
N SER A 504 -8.35 22.02 10.36
CA SER A 504 -7.04 21.46 10.03
C SER A 504 -7.09 19.95 9.71
N PHE A 505 -7.90 19.20 10.44
CA PHE A 505 -8.03 17.75 10.25
C PHE A 505 -8.89 17.34 9.05
N ALA A 506 -9.67 18.25 8.48
CA ALA A 506 -10.41 18.00 7.25
C ALA A 506 -9.50 17.87 6.00
N PHE A 507 -8.21 18.20 6.13
CA PHE A 507 -7.22 18.12 5.04
C PHE A 507 -6.31 16.89 5.10
N LEU A 508 -6.51 15.99 6.07
CA LEU A 508 -5.83 14.69 6.05
C LEU A 508 -6.45 13.81 4.96
N PRO A 509 -5.62 13.23 4.07
CA PRO A 509 -6.07 12.61 2.83
C PRO A 509 -6.83 11.30 3.01
#